data_AF-A0A1M6V6R8-F1
#
_entry.id   AF-A0A1M6V6R8-F1
#
_cell.length_a   1.000
_cell.length_b   1.000
_cell.length_c   1.000
_cell.angle_alpha   90.00
_cell.angle_beta   90.00
_cell.angle_gamma   90.00
#
_symmetry.space_group_name_H-M   'P 1'
#
loop_
_entity.id
_entity.type
_entity.pdbx_description
1 polymer ?
#
loop_
_entity_poly.entity_id
_entity_poly.type
_entity_poly.pdbx_seq_one_letter_code
_entity_poly.pdbx_strand_id
1 'polypeptide(L)'
;MPAMLLAQAKGPAAANKQLFDRTVDELNFRTMETVYDKSFTRRKFPVTLRTAKARREFTDFNGRDDLQKLFQNYNGVSERYKARFGKGRTDLVEFEKQLNATLVDKNFEFFIRVLPRDERVALIRSLQRIIRQGAAQFNASEDPVAEDLAADGAAVPPADVDAPAATAAATEDPSPQPEASLTTTTVTSSNRLSPRSLDVPVRHDWVDYLTLLLAGTSTLLLLFLITSVLPDLRARLDGLADELDNQQPAPRPRSRALPEDRYEDDEAN
;
A
#
# COMPACT_ATOMS: atom_id res chain seq x y z
N MET A 1 -21.48 -34.21 32.39
CA MET A 1 -21.20 -33.22 31.33
C MET A 1 -22.28 -32.15 31.39
N PRO A 2 -21.94 -30.90 31.75
CA PRO A 2 -22.31 -29.82 30.82
C PRO A 2 -21.27 -28.70 30.83
N ALA A 3 -20.48 -28.61 29.76
CA ALA A 3 -19.56 -27.51 29.48
C ALA A 3 -20.04 -26.63 28.31
N MET A 4 -21.36 -26.59 28.06
CA MET A 4 -21.97 -25.88 26.91
C MET A 4 -22.67 -24.56 27.29
N LEU A 5 -22.46 -24.03 28.50
CA LEU A 5 -23.09 -22.77 28.97
C LEU A 5 -22.09 -21.62 29.21
N LEU A 6 -20.91 -21.65 28.59
CA LEU A 6 -19.92 -20.56 28.66
C LEU A 6 -19.68 -19.85 27.32
N ALA A 7 -20.49 -20.14 26.31
CA ALA A 7 -20.56 -19.32 25.09
C ALA A 7 -21.64 -18.24 25.27
N GLN A 8 -21.56 -17.45 26.34
CA GLN A 8 -22.22 -16.14 26.30
C GLN A 8 -21.55 -15.35 25.19
N ALA A 9 -22.30 -15.13 24.12
CA ALA A 9 -21.93 -14.38 22.94
C ALA A 9 -21.25 -13.07 23.35
N LYS A 10 -19.94 -13.01 23.23
CA LYS A 10 -19.23 -11.74 23.16
C LYS A 10 -19.84 -10.98 21.99
N GLY A 11 -20.41 -9.80 22.25
CA GLY A 11 -21.03 -8.99 21.20
C GLY A 11 -20.08 -8.76 20.01
N PRO A 12 -20.62 -8.43 18.82
CA PRO A 12 -19.85 -8.35 17.57
C PRO A 12 -18.59 -7.49 17.69
N ALA A 13 -18.65 -6.36 18.40
CA ALA A 13 -17.48 -5.51 18.67
C ALA A 13 -16.33 -6.24 19.41
N ALA A 14 -16.64 -7.12 20.35
CA ALA A 14 -15.65 -7.89 21.10
C ALA A 14 -15.08 -9.07 20.28
N ALA A 15 -15.84 -9.59 19.32
CA ALA A 15 -15.36 -10.56 18.34
C ALA A 15 -14.43 -9.89 17.32
N ASN A 16 -14.84 -8.74 16.77
CA ASN A 16 -14.06 -7.91 15.86
C ASN A 16 -12.72 -7.48 16.46
N LYS A 17 -12.72 -7.11 17.75
CA LYS A 17 -11.48 -6.81 18.47
C LYS A 17 -10.55 -8.02 18.58
N GLN A 18 -11.09 -9.21 18.87
CA GLN A 18 -10.27 -10.42 18.91
C GLN A 18 -9.70 -10.79 17.55
N LEU A 19 -10.48 -10.59 16.48
CA LEU A 19 -10.01 -10.78 15.12
C LEU A 19 -8.86 -9.82 14.81
N PHE A 20 -8.98 -8.55 15.21
CA PHE A 20 -7.90 -7.56 15.09
C PHE A 20 -6.66 -7.99 15.86
N ASP A 21 -6.80 -8.34 17.14
CA ASP A 21 -5.69 -8.76 18.00
C ASP A 21 -4.97 -10.00 17.44
N ARG A 22 -5.72 -10.98 16.92
CA ARG A 22 -5.18 -12.17 16.27
C ARG A 22 -4.46 -11.84 14.96
N THR A 23 -5.02 -10.93 14.17
CA THR A 23 -4.39 -10.49 12.92
C THR A 23 -3.08 -9.77 13.21
N VAL A 24 -3.03 -8.89 14.21
CA VAL A 24 -1.78 -8.24 14.66
C VAL A 24 -0.75 -9.28 15.12
N ASP A 25 -1.18 -10.30 15.86
CA ASP A 25 -0.29 -11.39 16.29
C ASP A 25 0.32 -12.17 15.14
N GLU A 26 -0.48 -12.44 14.09
CA GLU A 26 -0.02 -13.11 12.88
C GLU A 26 0.92 -12.22 12.07
N LEU A 27 0.62 -10.92 11.91
CA LEU A 27 1.50 -9.96 11.25
C LEU A 27 2.87 -9.89 11.94
N ASN A 28 2.86 -9.80 13.27
CA ASN A 28 4.09 -9.81 14.07
C ASN A 28 4.84 -11.15 13.92
N PHE A 29 4.12 -12.27 14.03
CA PHE A 29 4.71 -13.61 13.85
C PHE A 29 5.43 -13.74 12.50
N ARG A 30 4.76 -13.41 11.39
CA ARG A 30 5.34 -13.51 10.03
C ARG A 30 6.52 -12.58 9.81
N THR A 31 6.45 -11.39 10.39
CA THR A 31 7.55 -10.43 10.33
C THR A 31 8.77 -10.97 11.06
N MET A 32 8.61 -11.47 12.29
CA MET A 32 9.69 -12.08 13.06
C MET A 32 10.22 -13.36 12.44
N GLU A 33 9.34 -14.23 11.95
CA GLU A 33 9.69 -15.47 11.24
C GLU A 33 10.63 -15.16 10.07
N THR A 34 10.24 -14.20 9.23
CA THR A 34 11.03 -13.81 8.05
C THR A 34 12.38 -13.22 8.44
N VAL A 35 12.42 -12.29 9.40
CA VAL A 35 13.68 -11.67 9.85
C VAL A 35 14.60 -12.69 10.52
N TYR A 36 14.05 -13.60 11.32
CA TYR A 36 14.80 -14.63 12.03
C TYR A 36 15.38 -15.65 11.05
N ASP A 37 14.56 -16.21 10.17
CA ASP A 37 14.97 -17.22 9.19
C ASP A 37 16.05 -16.70 8.23
N LYS A 38 16.05 -15.40 7.96
CA LYS A 38 17.09 -14.75 7.14
C LYS A 38 18.35 -14.44 7.95
N SER A 39 18.21 -14.16 9.24
CA SER A 39 19.35 -13.94 10.15
C SER A 39 20.05 -15.25 10.53
N PHE A 40 19.32 -16.37 10.57
CA PHE A 40 19.81 -17.69 10.97
C PHE A 40 19.49 -18.73 9.90
N THR A 41 20.45 -19.03 9.03
CA THR A 41 20.25 -19.96 7.90
C THR A 41 20.05 -21.42 8.31
N ARG A 42 20.51 -21.80 9.52
CA ARG A 42 20.48 -23.19 10.03
C ARG A 42 19.37 -23.47 11.03
N ARG A 43 18.61 -22.45 11.43
CA ARG A 43 17.53 -22.55 12.42
C ARG A 43 16.28 -21.90 11.87
N LYS A 44 15.14 -22.26 12.44
CA LYS A 44 13.83 -21.78 12.01
C LYS A 44 13.11 -21.15 13.17
N PHE A 45 12.39 -20.08 12.90
CA PHE A 45 11.54 -19.47 13.91
C PHE A 45 10.39 -20.44 14.25
N PRO A 46 10.24 -20.88 15.51
CA PRO A 46 9.26 -21.90 15.85
C PRO A 46 7.82 -21.43 15.61
N VAL A 47 7.02 -22.25 14.92
CA VAL A 47 5.61 -21.95 14.61
C VAL A 47 4.74 -21.84 15.86
N THR A 48 5.20 -22.38 17.00
CA THR A 48 4.52 -22.25 18.30
C THR A 48 4.54 -20.83 18.86
N LEU A 49 5.38 -19.93 18.34
CA LEU A 49 5.56 -18.55 18.81
C LEU A 49 4.56 -17.55 18.22
N ARG A 50 3.32 -17.97 17.97
CA ARG A 50 2.28 -17.09 17.41
C ARG A 50 1.76 -16.05 18.40
N THR A 51 1.88 -16.30 19.69
CA THR A 51 1.43 -15.36 20.73
C THR A 51 2.58 -14.48 21.19
N ALA A 52 2.25 -13.23 21.57
CA ALA A 52 3.26 -12.31 22.11
C ALA A 52 3.94 -12.85 23.37
N LYS A 53 3.23 -13.58 24.23
CA LYS A 53 3.80 -14.22 25.42
C LYS A 53 4.88 -15.24 25.04
N ALA A 54 4.57 -16.16 24.11
CA ALA A 54 5.53 -17.17 23.66
C ALA A 54 6.79 -16.51 23.06
N ARG A 55 6.63 -15.44 22.28
CA ARG A 55 7.75 -14.68 21.71
C ARG A 55 8.63 -13.98 22.76
N ARG A 56 8.10 -13.63 23.94
CA ARG A 56 8.90 -13.05 25.03
C ARG A 56 9.80 -14.08 25.71
N GLU A 57 9.32 -15.31 25.79
CA GLU A 57 10.04 -16.44 26.43
C GLU A 57 11.09 -17.05 25.48
N PHE A 58 11.06 -16.69 24.19
CA PHE A 58 12.03 -17.15 23.21
C PHE A 58 13.40 -16.48 23.39
N THR A 59 14.43 -17.30 23.57
CA THR A 59 15.81 -16.86 23.84
C THR A 59 16.84 -17.45 22.86
N ASP A 60 16.41 -18.23 21.87
CA ASP A 60 17.35 -18.90 20.96
C ASP A 60 17.87 -17.99 19.84
N PHE A 61 18.87 -17.17 20.19
CA PHE A 61 19.53 -16.22 19.28
C PHE A 61 21.02 -16.53 19.05
N ASN A 62 21.50 -17.72 19.42
CA ASN A 62 22.89 -18.18 19.20
C ASN A 62 23.97 -17.15 19.65
N GLY A 63 23.81 -16.58 20.86
CA GLY A 63 24.73 -15.59 21.42
C GLY A 63 24.62 -14.17 20.84
N ARG A 64 23.58 -13.89 20.04
CA ARG A 64 23.29 -12.55 19.49
C ARG A 64 22.29 -11.79 20.37
N ASP A 65 22.78 -11.28 21.48
CA ASP A 65 21.98 -10.49 22.44
C ASP A 65 21.42 -9.20 21.81
N ASP A 66 22.09 -8.66 20.79
CA ASP A 66 21.63 -7.53 19.97
C ASP A 66 20.30 -7.86 19.27
N LEU A 67 20.23 -9.01 18.60
CA LEU A 67 19.03 -9.46 17.92
C LEU A 67 17.95 -9.84 18.92
N GLN A 68 18.30 -10.49 20.02
CA GLN A 68 17.33 -10.82 21.06
C GLN A 68 16.63 -9.55 21.57
N LYS A 69 17.38 -8.49 21.86
CA LYS A 69 16.84 -7.19 22.27
C LYS A 69 15.97 -6.56 21.17
N LEU A 70 16.42 -6.62 19.91
CA LEU A 70 15.66 -6.11 18.77
C LEU A 70 14.29 -6.79 18.63
N PHE A 71 14.27 -8.12 18.72
CA PHE A 71 13.04 -8.92 18.65
C PHE A 71 12.13 -8.65 19.84
N GLN A 72 12.66 -8.57 21.05
CA GLN A 72 11.86 -8.25 22.24
C GLN A 72 11.26 -6.84 22.17
N ASN A 73 12.02 -5.85 21.69
CA ASN A 73 11.53 -4.48 21.50
C ASN A 73 10.40 -4.46 20.46
N TYR A 74 10.62 -5.05 19.29
CA TYR A 74 9.58 -5.13 18.26
C TYR A 74 8.33 -5.88 18.74
N ASN A 75 8.49 -6.95 19.53
CA ASN A 75 7.36 -7.64 20.18
C ASN A 75 6.56 -6.68 21.06
N GLY A 76 7.26 -5.87 21.87
CA GLY A 76 6.66 -4.85 22.73
C GLY A 76 5.93 -3.75 21.96
N VAL A 77 6.48 -3.31 20.81
CA VAL A 77 5.81 -2.35 19.93
C VAL A 77 4.55 -2.94 19.31
N SER A 78 4.62 -4.22 18.89
CA SER A 78 3.48 -4.89 18.24
C SER A 78 2.24 -4.96 19.14
N GLU A 79 2.42 -5.18 20.43
CA GLU A 79 1.35 -5.18 21.43
C GLU A 79 0.66 -3.81 21.54
N ARG A 80 1.36 -2.70 21.25
CA ARG A 80 0.76 -1.37 21.25
C ARG A 80 -0.21 -1.18 20.09
N TYR A 81 -0.07 -1.93 18.99
CA TYR A 81 -1.03 -1.89 17.88
C TYR A 81 -2.39 -2.43 18.28
N LYS A 82 -2.43 -3.49 19.10
CA LYS A 82 -3.66 -4.07 19.65
C LYS A 82 -4.50 -3.05 20.43
N ALA A 83 -3.82 -2.12 21.11
CA ALA A 83 -4.48 -1.06 21.87
C ALA A 83 -5.03 0.10 21.00
N ARG A 84 -4.86 0.08 19.67
CA ARG A 84 -5.38 1.13 18.77
C ARG A 84 -6.82 0.86 18.33
N PHE A 85 -7.17 -0.41 18.11
CA PHE A 85 -8.51 -0.80 17.67
C PHE A 85 -9.49 -0.89 18.86
N GLY A 86 -10.70 -0.38 18.68
CA GLY A 86 -11.73 -0.33 19.73
C GLY A 86 -11.74 0.91 20.63
N LYS A 87 -10.91 1.93 20.37
CA LYS A 87 -10.93 3.24 21.06
C LYS A 87 -11.87 4.27 20.40
N GLY A 88 -12.62 3.86 19.39
CA GLY A 88 -13.47 4.72 18.58
C GLY A 88 -14.40 3.86 17.73
N ARG A 89 -14.66 4.30 16.51
CA ARG A 89 -15.51 3.57 15.58
C ARG A 89 -14.86 2.23 15.20
N THR A 90 -15.67 1.19 15.11
CA THR A 90 -15.21 -0.17 14.83
C THR A 90 -15.77 -0.64 13.50
N ASP A 91 -15.52 0.13 12.45
CA ASP A 91 -15.96 -0.17 11.09
C ASP A 91 -14.82 -0.88 10.31
N LEU A 92 -15.17 -1.57 9.23
CA LEU A 92 -14.23 -2.24 8.33
C LEU A 92 -13.11 -1.30 7.85
N VAL A 93 -13.46 -0.06 7.49
CA VAL A 93 -12.49 0.94 7.01
C VAL A 93 -11.46 1.27 8.09
N GLU A 94 -11.88 1.34 9.36
CA GLU A 94 -10.97 1.61 10.46
C GLU A 94 -10.14 0.39 10.82
N PHE A 95 -10.72 -0.81 10.74
CA PHE A 95 -10.01 -2.07 10.89
C PHE A 95 -8.83 -2.15 9.91
N GLU A 96 -9.09 -1.96 8.61
CA GLU A 96 -8.05 -1.97 7.58
C GLU A 96 -7.04 -0.84 7.76
N LYS A 97 -7.50 0.37 8.07
CA LYS A 97 -6.61 1.52 8.28
C LYS A 97 -5.63 1.29 9.42
N GLN A 98 -6.12 0.79 10.56
CA GLN A 98 -5.27 0.54 11.73
C GLN A 98 -4.28 -0.61 11.48
N LEU A 99 -4.68 -1.65 10.74
CA LEU A 99 -3.77 -2.72 10.33
C LEU A 99 -2.71 -2.23 9.34
N ASN A 100 -3.10 -1.47 8.31
CA ASN A 100 -2.14 -0.92 7.34
C ASN A 100 -1.17 0.08 7.98
N ALA A 101 -1.62 0.82 9.00
CA ALA A 101 -0.74 1.71 9.76
C ALA A 101 0.40 0.96 10.47
N THR A 102 0.28 -0.34 10.74
CA THR A 102 1.39 -1.15 11.27
C THR A 102 2.53 -1.32 10.27
N LEU A 103 2.22 -1.39 8.97
CA LEU A 103 3.19 -1.58 7.89
C LEU A 103 3.93 -0.29 7.50
N VAL A 104 3.36 0.87 7.85
CA VAL A 104 3.94 2.20 7.59
C VAL A 104 4.67 2.74 8.81
N ASP A 105 4.62 2.03 9.95
CA ASP A 105 5.28 2.46 11.18
C ASP A 105 6.82 2.40 11.03
N LYS A 106 7.49 3.46 11.49
CA LYS A 106 8.96 3.53 11.52
C LYS A 106 9.60 2.37 12.27
N ASN A 107 8.93 1.86 13.31
CA ASN A 107 9.43 0.71 14.08
C ASN A 107 9.40 -0.59 13.26
N PHE A 108 8.36 -0.77 12.44
CA PHE A 108 8.26 -1.89 11.52
C PHE A 108 9.34 -1.79 10.44
N GLU A 109 9.46 -0.61 9.80
CA GLU A 109 10.49 -0.35 8.79
C GLU A 109 11.90 -0.60 9.32
N PHE A 110 12.18 -0.11 10.53
CA PHE A 110 13.46 -0.32 11.19
C PHE A 110 13.75 -1.80 11.43
N PHE A 111 12.76 -2.56 11.90
CA PHE A 111 12.92 -3.99 12.19
C PHE A 111 13.22 -4.81 10.92
N ILE A 112 12.53 -4.52 9.82
CA ILE A 112 12.74 -5.25 8.56
C ILE A 112 13.93 -4.73 7.75
N ARG A 113 14.57 -3.63 8.16
CA ARG A 113 15.68 -3.01 7.41
C ARG A 113 16.85 -3.96 7.14
N VAL A 114 17.07 -4.92 8.03
CA VAL A 114 18.11 -5.96 7.92
C VAL A 114 17.87 -6.89 6.71
N LEU A 115 16.63 -7.00 6.23
CA LEU A 115 16.30 -7.83 5.09
C LEU A 115 16.74 -7.17 3.76
N PRO A 116 17.14 -7.99 2.76
CA PRO A 116 17.32 -7.54 1.38
C PRO A 116 16.06 -6.88 0.83
N ARG A 117 16.22 -5.98 -0.15
CA ARG A 117 15.09 -5.20 -0.71
C ARG A 117 13.96 -6.10 -1.22
N ASP A 118 14.29 -7.16 -1.95
CA ASP A 118 13.29 -8.04 -2.56
C ASP A 118 12.50 -8.82 -1.51
N GLU A 119 13.19 -9.29 -0.46
CA GLU A 119 12.59 -9.96 0.70
C GLU A 119 11.67 -9.01 1.49
N ARG A 120 12.06 -7.74 1.67
CA ARG A 120 11.19 -6.73 2.28
C ARG A 120 9.91 -6.53 1.48
N VAL A 121 10.01 -6.42 0.17
CA VAL A 121 8.84 -6.24 -0.71
C VAL A 121 7.95 -7.49 -0.68
N ALA A 122 8.54 -8.68 -0.73
CA ALA A 122 7.80 -9.95 -0.63
C ALA A 122 7.08 -10.07 0.72
N LEU A 123 7.75 -9.74 1.83
CA LEU A 123 7.17 -9.70 3.16
C LEU A 123 6.00 -8.73 3.22
N ILE A 124 6.17 -7.48 2.81
CA ILE A 124 5.10 -6.47 2.83
C ILE A 124 3.88 -6.93 2.03
N ARG A 125 4.07 -7.51 0.83
CA ARG A 125 2.97 -8.06 0.04
C ARG A 125 2.27 -9.23 0.75
N SER A 126 3.02 -10.10 1.42
CA SER A 126 2.45 -11.21 2.17
C SER A 126 1.63 -10.72 3.38
N LEU A 127 2.12 -9.71 4.10
CA LEU A 127 1.43 -9.07 5.22
C LEU A 127 0.16 -8.35 4.74
N GLN A 128 0.21 -7.66 3.61
CA GLN A 128 -0.98 -7.06 2.99
C GLN A 128 -2.04 -8.11 2.63
N ARG A 129 -1.66 -9.31 2.19
CA ARG A 129 -2.61 -10.40 1.95
C ARG A 129 -3.27 -10.85 3.26
N ILE A 130 -2.51 -10.95 4.35
CA ILE A 130 -3.04 -11.29 5.68
C ILE A 130 -4.03 -10.21 6.15
N ILE A 131 -3.71 -8.92 5.96
CA ILE A 131 -4.62 -7.82 6.29
C ILE A 131 -5.93 -7.95 5.50
N ARG A 132 -5.87 -8.20 4.19
CA ARG A 132 -7.06 -8.41 3.35
C ARG A 132 -7.88 -9.62 3.79
N GLN A 133 -7.23 -10.71 4.19
CA GLN A 133 -7.92 -11.88 4.74
C GLN A 133 -8.62 -11.57 6.07
N GLY A 134 -7.97 -10.82 6.95
CA GLY A 134 -8.59 -10.34 8.19
C GLY A 134 -9.77 -9.42 7.94
N ALA A 135 -9.67 -8.52 6.96
CA ALA A 135 -10.75 -7.63 6.55
C ALA A 135 -11.94 -8.39 5.94
N ALA A 136 -11.68 -9.42 5.12
CA ALA A 136 -12.72 -10.29 4.61
C ALA A 136 -13.44 -11.07 5.72
N GLN A 137 -12.70 -11.55 6.73
CA GLN A 137 -13.30 -12.20 7.91
C GLN A 137 -14.14 -11.24 8.74
N PHE A 138 -13.70 -9.98 8.86
CA PHE A 138 -14.45 -8.93 9.54
C PHE A 138 -15.79 -8.66 8.82
N ASN A 139 -15.75 -8.49 7.49
CA ASN A 139 -16.97 -8.27 6.70
C ASN A 139 -17.92 -9.48 6.80
N ALA A 140 -17.40 -10.70 6.70
CA ALA A 140 -18.21 -11.91 6.85
C ALA A 140 -18.84 -12.05 8.24
N SER A 141 -18.23 -11.50 9.30
CA SER A 141 -18.82 -11.48 10.63
C SER A 141 -19.86 -10.39 10.87
N GLU A 142 -19.95 -9.39 9.97
CA GLU A 142 -20.96 -8.33 10.01
C GLU A 142 -22.15 -8.58 9.08
N ASP A 143 -22.07 -9.54 8.16
CA ASP A 143 -23.17 -10.00 7.29
C ASP A 143 -23.90 -11.22 7.93
N PRO A 144 -24.95 -11.02 8.75
CA PRO A 144 -25.77 -12.12 9.28
C PRO A 144 -26.66 -12.81 8.23
N VAL A 145 -26.72 -12.31 6.99
CA VAL A 145 -27.68 -12.77 5.97
C VAL A 145 -27.30 -14.14 5.36
N ALA A 146 -26.05 -14.60 5.49
CA ALA A 146 -25.62 -15.87 4.90
C ALA A 146 -26.01 -17.11 5.73
N GLU A 147 -26.15 -16.99 7.05
CA GLU A 147 -26.49 -18.13 7.91
C GLU A 147 -28.01 -18.33 8.06
N ASP A 148 -28.81 -17.25 8.08
CA ASP A 148 -30.28 -17.37 8.13
C ASP A 148 -30.91 -17.75 6.79
N LEU A 149 -30.27 -17.46 5.64
CA LEU A 149 -30.71 -17.96 4.32
C LEU A 149 -30.23 -19.38 4.01
N ALA A 150 -29.20 -19.89 4.71
CA ALA A 150 -28.76 -21.28 4.59
C ALA A 150 -29.56 -22.23 5.51
N ALA A 151 -30.23 -21.71 6.53
CA ALA A 151 -31.08 -22.49 7.43
C ALA A 151 -32.53 -22.68 6.94
N ASP A 152 -32.99 -21.89 5.96
CA ASP A 152 -34.33 -22.01 5.35
C ASP A 152 -34.31 -22.61 3.93
N GLY A 153 -33.21 -23.27 3.56
CA GLY A 153 -32.98 -23.91 2.26
C GLY A 153 -33.46 -25.36 2.14
N ALA A 154 -34.44 -25.78 2.95
CA ALA A 154 -34.98 -27.14 2.95
C ALA A 154 -36.49 -27.19 2.71
N ALA A 155 -36.96 -26.56 1.64
CA ALA A 155 -38.25 -26.87 1.03
C ALA A 155 -38.23 -26.58 -0.47
N VAL A 156 -37.59 -27.45 -1.25
CA VAL A 156 -37.81 -27.53 -2.69
C VAL A 156 -39.04 -28.42 -2.94
N PRO A 157 -40.01 -27.94 -3.72
CA PRO A 157 -40.66 -28.79 -4.71
C PRO A 157 -40.48 -28.21 -6.13
N PRO A 158 -40.55 -29.06 -7.17
CA PRO A 158 -39.90 -28.81 -8.45
C PRO A 158 -40.72 -27.96 -9.42
N ALA A 159 -39.99 -27.51 -10.45
CA ALA A 159 -40.37 -26.72 -11.63
C ALA A 159 -41.75 -27.04 -12.24
N ASP A 160 -42.44 -26.06 -12.84
CA ASP A 160 -42.30 -25.80 -14.29
C ASP A 160 -43.18 -24.62 -14.82
N VAL A 161 -42.71 -24.04 -15.94
CA VAL A 161 -43.37 -23.28 -17.04
C VAL A 161 -43.85 -21.79 -16.96
N ASP A 162 -43.27 -21.01 -17.91
CA ASP A 162 -43.79 -19.89 -18.76
C ASP A 162 -44.30 -18.53 -18.24
N ALA A 163 -43.46 -17.49 -18.45
CA ALA A 163 -43.65 -16.18 -19.14
C ALA A 163 -44.89 -15.26 -18.86
N PRO A 164 -44.87 -13.93 -19.19
CA PRO A 164 -43.79 -12.99 -19.56
C PRO A 164 -43.79 -11.66 -18.73
N ALA A 165 -42.93 -10.73 -19.14
CA ALA A 165 -42.65 -9.40 -18.60
C ALA A 165 -43.86 -8.49 -18.26
N ALA A 166 -43.71 -7.70 -17.19
CA ALA A 166 -44.46 -6.47 -16.95
C ALA A 166 -43.54 -5.37 -16.38
N THR A 167 -43.41 -4.32 -17.18
CA THR A 167 -42.82 -3.00 -16.92
C THR A 167 -43.74 -2.14 -16.06
N ALA A 168 -43.17 -1.13 -15.36
CA ALA A 168 -43.75 0.10 -14.78
C ALA A 168 -43.43 0.22 -13.27
N ALA A 169 -43.08 1.36 -12.67
CA ALA A 169 -42.76 2.73 -13.07
C ALA A 169 -42.06 3.35 -11.85
N ALA A 170 -40.93 4.04 -11.98
CA ALA A 170 -40.84 5.50 -12.00
C ALA A 170 -41.81 6.24 -11.04
N THR A 171 -41.27 6.87 -10.01
CA THR A 171 -41.84 8.04 -9.30
C THR A 171 -40.62 8.83 -8.81
N GLU A 172 -40.01 9.66 -9.66
CA GLU A 172 -40.31 11.08 -9.89
C GLU A 172 -40.30 11.96 -8.62
N ASP A 173 -39.26 12.79 -8.60
CA ASP A 173 -39.01 14.02 -7.87
C ASP A 173 -40.20 15.00 -7.95
N PRO A 174 -40.42 15.83 -6.92
CA PRO A 174 -40.85 17.20 -7.20
C PRO A 174 -40.03 18.24 -6.41
N SER A 175 -39.06 18.85 -7.07
CA SER A 175 -38.80 20.29 -6.99
C SER A 175 -39.49 20.95 -8.18
N PRO A 176 -40.09 22.17 -8.09
CA PRO A 176 -39.26 23.39 -8.18
C PRO A 176 -39.83 24.72 -7.56
N GLN A 177 -38.90 25.58 -7.09
CA GLN A 177 -38.79 27.08 -7.21
C GLN A 177 -39.91 28.04 -6.72
N PRO A 178 -39.70 29.40 -6.66
CA PRO A 178 -38.50 30.24 -6.87
C PRO A 178 -38.24 31.45 -5.90
N GLU A 179 -36.97 31.89 -5.91
CA GLU A 179 -36.36 33.24 -5.97
C GLU A 179 -36.80 34.47 -5.12
N ALA A 180 -35.81 35.09 -4.44
CA ALA A 180 -35.58 36.55 -4.43
C ALA A 180 -34.12 36.93 -4.01
N SER A 181 -33.24 36.94 -5.01
CA SER A 181 -32.23 37.93 -5.41
C SER A 181 -31.71 39.08 -4.49
N LEU A 182 -30.36 39.12 -4.43
CA LEU A 182 -29.42 40.27 -4.53
C LEU A 182 -29.23 41.16 -3.28
N THR A 183 -28.01 41.47 -2.80
CA THR A 183 -27.04 42.32 -3.51
C THR A 183 -25.65 42.31 -2.84
N THR A 184 -24.63 42.28 -3.71
CA THR A 184 -23.19 42.54 -3.55
C THR A 184 -22.83 43.81 -2.79
N THR A 185 -21.87 43.76 -1.85
CA THR A 185 -20.97 44.91 -1.56
C THR A 185 -19.58 44.45 -1.09
N THR A 186 -18.67 44.40 -2.06
CA THR A 186 -17.34 45.04 -2.06
C THR A 186 -16.40 44.90 -0.85
N VAL A 187 -15.33 44.14 -1.09
CA VAL A 187 -14.00 44.29 -0.52
C VAL A 187 -13.45 45.68 -0.86
N THR A 188 -13.13 46.50 0.15
CA THR A 188 -12.17 47.60 -0.03
C THR A 188 -11.31 47.76 1.23
N SER A 189 -10.04 47.42 1.06
CA SER A 189 -8.91 47.88 1.84
C SER A 189 -8.91 49.40 2.00
N SER A 190 -8.52 49.92 3.17
CA SER A 190 -7.48 50.97 3.32
C SER A 190 -7.41 51.54 4.74
N ASN A 191 -6.32 51.19 5.42
CA ASN A 191 -5.37 52.14 5.98
C ASN A 191 -5.82 53.12 7.09
N ARG A 192 -5.42 52.82 8.34
CA ARG A 192 -4.87 53.85 9.23
C ARG A 192 -3.48 53.43 9.70
N LEU A 193 -2.49 54.10 9.12
CA LEU A 193 -1.12 54.23 9.57
C LEU A 193 -1.08 54.62 11.06
N SER A 194 -0.31 53.86 11.83
CA SER A 194 0.52 54.43 12.89
C SER A 194 1.81 53.61 12.97
N PRO A 195 2.99 54.23 12.82
CA PRO A 195 4.25 53.51 12.75
C PRO A 195 4.66 53.14 14.17
N ARG A 196 4.50 51.86 14.53
CA ARG A 196 5.17 51.31 15.69
C ARG A 196 6.43 50.64 15.18
N SER A 197 7.56 51.26 15.45
CA SER A 197 8.91 50.71 15.30
C SER A 197 8.96 49.34 15.98
N LEU A 198 8.76 48.28 15.19
CA LEU A 198 9.13 46.93 15.56
C LEU A 198 10.63 46.81 15.29
N ASP A 199 11.42 47.44 16.16
CA ASP A 199 12.79 47.00 16.38
C ASP A 199 12.70 45.72 17.24
N VAL A 200 12.13 44.68 16.62
CA VAL A 200 12.15 43.32 17.13
C VAL A 200 13.32 42.67 16.40
N PRO A 201 14.36 42.19 17.11
CA PRO A 201 15.39 41.43 16.44
C PRO A 201 14.69 40.25 15.76
N VAL A 202 14.80 40.15 14.44
CA VAL A 202 14.23 39.06 13.66
C VAL A 202 14.91 37.78 14.17
N ARG A 203 14.29 37.12 15.14
CA ARG A 203 14.72 35.83 15.68
C ARG A 203 14.44 34.83 14.56
N HIS A 204 15.46 34.54 13.76
CA HIS A 204 15.37 33.50 12.75
C HIS A 204 15.28 32.17 13.51
N ASP A 205 14.18 31.46 13.32
CA ASP A 205 13.98 30.17 13.97
C ASP A 205 14.90 29.12 13.33
N TRP A 206 15.27 28.08 14.08
CA TRP A 206 16.03 26.95 13.53
C TRP A 206 15.33 26.29 12.33
N VAL A 207 14.00 26.41 12.28
CA VAL A 207 13.17 25.98 11.15
C VAL A 207 13.44 26.81 9.90
N ASP A 208 13.68 28.12 10.02
CA ASP A 208 14.03 28.99 8.89
C ASP A 208 15.40 28.66 8.32
N TYR A 209 16.37 28.31 9.18
CA TYR A 209 17.67 27.84 8.71
C TYR A 209 17.58 26.47 8.04
N LEU A 210 16.74 25.58 8.55
CA LEU A 210 16.50 24.27 7.95
C LEU A 210 15.81 24.39 6.59
N THR A 211 14.80 25.27 6.47
CA THR A 211 14.11 25.51 5.20
C THR A 211 15.03 26.19 4.19
N LEU A 212 15.87 27.14 4.63
CA LEU A 212 16.88 27.76 3.78
C LEU A 212 17.92 26.75 3.28
N LEU A 213 18.42 25.87 4.15
CA LEU A 213 19.37 24.82 3.78
C LEU A 213 18.74 23.81 2.82
N LEU A 214 17.49 23.42 3.06
CA LEU A 214 16.76 22.50 2.20
C LEU A 214 16.45 23.13 0.83
N ALA A 215 16.05 24.39 0.79
CA ALA A 215 15.84 25.14 -0.44
C ALA A 215 17.16 25.33 -1.21
N GLY A 216 18.26 25.64 -0.50
CA GLY A 216 19.59 25.81 -1.09
C GLY A 216 20.12 24.51 -1.70
N THR A 217 20.01 23.40 -0.97
CA THR A 217 20.42 22.08 -1.46
C THR A 217 19.55 21.62 -2.64
N SER A 218 18.24 21.85 -2.59
CA SER A 218 17.34 21.58 -3.72
C SER A 218 17.72 22.38 -4.96
N THR A 219 18.03 23.68 -4.79
CA THR A 219 18.40 24.57 -5.90
C THR A 219 19.76 24.17 -6.48
N LEU A 220 20.74 23.82 -5.64
CA LEU A 220 22.06 23.32 -6.08
C LEU A 220 21.95 22.01 -6.83
N LEU A 221 21.09 21.09 -6.37
CA LEU A 221 20.88 19.80 -7.02
C LEU A 221 20.20 19.97 -8.39
N LEU A 222 19.25 20.89 -8.49
CA LEU A 222 18.66 21.29 -9.78
C LEU A 222 19.71 21.88 -10.72
N LEU A 223 20.55 22.80 -10.23
CA LEU A 223 21.61 23.40 -11.04
C LEU A 223 22.60 22.35 -11.53
N PHE A 224 23.00 21.41 -10.66
CA PHE A 224 23.88 20.29 -11.00
C PHE A 224 23.29 19.38 -12.08
N LEU A 225 21.99 19.06 -11.98
CA LEU A 225 21.30 18.29 -13.02
C LEU A 225 21.33 19.01 -14.38
N ILE A 226 21.12 20.32 -14.39
CA ILE A 226 21.08 21.12 -15.62
C ILE A 226 22.48 21.28 -16.23
N THR A 227 23.51 21.55 -15.42
CA THR A 227 24.86 21.87 -15.92
C THR A 227 25.73 20.65 -16.17
N SER A 228 25.47 19.53 -15.50
CA SER A 228 26.32 18.34 -15.58
C SER A 228 25.58 17.16 -16.21
N VAL A 229 24.39 16.84 -15.73
CA VAL A 229 23.69 15.61 -16.12
C VAL A 229 23.00 15.74 -17.48
N LEU A 230 22.30 16.85 -17.73
CA LEU A 230 21.66 17.11 -19.02
C LEU A 230 22.64 17.13 -20.20
N PRO A 231 23.79 17.84 -20.14
CA PRO A 231 24.74 17.83 -21.25
C PRO A 231 25.44 16.49 -21.42
N ASP A 232 25.74 15.75 -20.35
CA ASP A 232 26.32 14.39 -20.48
C ASP A 232 25.33 13.42 -21.13
N LEU A 233 24.04 13.48 -20.77
CA LEU A 233 23.00 12.69 -21.41
C LEU A 233 22.77 13.10 -22.87
N ARG A 234 22.81 14.39 -23.19
CA ARG A 234 22.75 14.87 -24.59
C ARG A 234 23.94 14.39 -25.40
N ALA A 235 25.16 14.54 -24.88
CA ALA A 235 26.38 14.09 -25.56
C ALA A 235 26.39 12.57 -25.81
N ARG A 236 25.86 11.78 -24.87
CA ARG A 236 25.71 10.32 -25.06
C ARG A 236 24.63 9.97 -26.08
N LEU A 237 23.51 10.69 -26.09
CA LEU A 237 22.45 10.49 -27.07
C LEU A 237 22.89 10.90 -28.48
N ASP A 238 23.57 12.04 -28.60
CA ASP A 238 24.14 12.52 -29.86
C ASP A 238 25.22 11.54 -30.36
N GLY A 239 26.09 11.03 -29.47
CA GLY A 239 27.07 10.01 -29.84
C GLY A 239 26.44 8.68 -30.29
N LEU A 240 25.34 8.26 -29.66
CA LEU A 240 24.59 7.06 -30.09
C LEU A 240 23.83 7.29 -31.41
N ALA A 241 23.34 8.51 -31.66
CA ALA A 241 22.72 8.89 -32.92
C ALA A 241 23.75 8.91 -34.05
N ASP A 242 24.93 9.47 -33.81
CA ASP A 242 26.05 9.46 -34.76
C ASP A 242 26.56 8.03 -35.03
N GLU A 243 26.58 7.15 -34.03
CA GLU A 243 26.96 5.74 -34.23
C GLU A 243 25.91 4.97 -35.05
N LEU A 244 24.63 5.29 -34.89
CA LEU A 244 23.54 4.73 -35.71
C LEU A 244 23.61 5.22 -37.16
N ASP A 245 23.87 6.51 -37.37
CA ASP A 245 24.04 7.10 -38.71
C ASP A 245 25.29 6.57 -39.42
N ASN A 246 26.38 6.31 -38.69
CA ASN A 246 27.59 5.69 -39.23
C ASN A 246 27.46 4.17 -39.48
N GLN A 247 26.54 3.48 -38.80
CA GLN A 247 26.19 2.08 -39.10
C GLN A 247 25.23 1.95 -40.28
N GLN A 248 24.62 3.04 -40.76
CA GLN A 248 23.76 3.01 -41.92
C GLN A 248 24.61 2.92 -43.20
N PRO A 249 24.60 1.80 -43.94
CA PRO A 249 25.40 1.68 -45.15
C PRO A 249 24.83 2.66 -46.19
N ALA A 250 25.73 3.40 -46.85
CA ALA A 250 25.41 4.38 -47.89
C ALA A 250 24.29 3.90 -48.84
N PRO A 251 23.38 4.80 -49.28
CA PRO A 251 22.26 4.41 -50.12
C PRO A 251 22.78 3.86 -51.45
N ARG A 252 22.62 2.55 -51.66
CA ARG A 252 22.98 1.90 -52.91
C ARG A 252 22.17 2.50 -54.05
N PRO A 253 22.80 2.91 -55.17
CA PRO A 253 22.08 3.41 -56.32
C PRO A 253 21.25 2.26 -56.91
N ARG A 254 19.94 2.51 -57.07
CA ARG A 254 19.00 1.58 -57.72
C ARG A 254 19.40 1.40 -59.19
N SER A 255 20.14 0.35 -59.51
CA SER A 255 20.28 -0.13 -60.88
C SER A 255 19.12 -1.08 -61.21
N ARG A 256 18.23 -0.60 -62.08
CA ARG A 256 17.34 -1.41 -62.91
C ARG A 256 18.20 -2.34 -63.77
N ALA A 257 18.04 -3.65 -63.65
CA ALA A 257 18.24 -4.64 -64.72
C ALA A 257 17.83 -6.05 -64.24
N LEU A 258 16.65 -6.51 -64.67
CA LEU A 258 16.47 -7.90 -65.10
C LEU A 258 16.95 -7.92 -66.58
N PRO A 259 17.58 -8.99 -67.12
CA PRO A 259 16.86 -10.24 -67.41
C PRO A 259 17.70 -11.55 -67.56
N GLU A 260 16.97 -12.65 -67.82
CA GLU A 260 17.36 -13.95 -68.42
C GLU A 260 17.88 -15.09 -67.53
N ASP A 261 16.89 -15.83 -67.00
CA ASP A 261 16.56 -17.20 -67.43
C ASP A 261 17.70 -18.02 -68.06
N ARG A 262 18.28 -18.92 -67.27
CA ARG A 262 19.12 -20.02 -67.75
C ARG A 262 18.80 -21.27 -66.93
N TYR A 263 17.72 -21.94 -67.30
CA TYR A 263 17.56 -23.36 -67.03
C TYR A 263 18.16 -24.13 -68.20
N GLU A 264 19.28 -24.81 -67.92
CA GLU A 264 19.70 -25.99 -68.66
C GLU A 264 18.70 -27.11 -68.33
N ASP A 265 18.16 -27.79 -69.36
CA ASP A 265 17.81 -29.22 -69.34
C ASP A 265 17.41 -29.68 -70.76
N ASP A 266 18.31 -30.48 -71.34
CA ASP A 266 18.12 -31.74 -72.07
C ASP A 266 17.02 -31.97 -73.16
N GLU A 267 17.49 -32.73 -74.18
CA GLU A 267 16.78 -33.60 -75.14
C GLU A 267 16.06 -33.00 -76.37
N ALA A 268 16.68 -33.15 -77.55
CA ALA A 268 16.13 -33.98 -78.65
C ALA A 268 17.05 -34.02 -79.90
N ASN A 269 17.56 -35.24 -80.18
CA ASN A 269 17.99 -35.82 -81.47
C ASN A 269 19.33 -35.40 -82.10
#